data_AF-M3I097-F1
#
_entry.id   AF-M3I097-F1
#
_cell.length_a   1.000
_cell.length_b   1.000
_cell.length_c   1.000
_cell.angle_alpha   90.00
_cell.angle_beta   90.00
_cell.angle_gamma   90.00
#
_symmetry.space_group_name_H-M   'P 1'
#
loop_
_entity.id
_entity.type
_entity.pdbx_description
1 polymer ?
#
loop_
_entity_poly.entity_id
_entity_poly.type
_entity_poly.pdbx_seq_one_letter_code
_entity_poly.pdbx_strand_id
1 'polypeptide(L)'
;MAKIVRKIFVILFLLAAAFANDGFFDKFDREFDGANSKKKTEFHQELRVLYVRSIMHNDKELTAKSLQRLIKSAKALGLDTKSYEKELKGLPQPKAAPAPKKEKEMPKPKQPEVKDQKEVKQKPAELKQLSAPVNKKSSAEQDKLTLVSVIRGSDSLELKFNRQLNGNDINKFTLNQKGLYRDIYQFKGVWSAGTVESIKGFLVDEVRISQFDANTVRVVFVNKFEINLKLRAEDRSLVFKKASPTQEQKSVKNENLNSKQAAAKDNHQKAQVAQKQNVEKTIDLKQAQIQAMQMAEKKKIEQAKLEQKQESQKNAAKTKPEIAQTPQQQKIAQAQNQKFAQQKQEKVTAQVKTDAKSTQSTTKKDEQEIVLAPVKTASTEKITSTKGKVIVLDAGHGGDDPGAINGSLKEKNVVLSIAQKAGKELQGRGYKVYYTRSKDKFINLRDRTKYANDKAADLFISIHANAAPNKTKAATMHGIETFFLSPARSERSKNAAALENKSDIEEMNYFSKQTFLNFLNREKIIASNKLAIDVQREVLARAKSVSSKASDGGVREAPFWVLVGALMPAVLLEVGYITHPDEGELINNSKYQDALAKGLADGIDVYFSNQQ
;
A
#
# COMPACT_ATOMS: atom_id res chain seq x y z
N MET A 1 0.56 5.82 -40.22
CA MET A 1 -0.58 5.03 -39.69
C MET A 1 -0.27 4.14 -38.47
N ALA A 2 0.93 3.57 -38.30
CA ALA A 2 1.23 2.63 -37.20
C ALA A 2 1.01 3.12 -35.75
N LYS A 3 0.93 4.44 -35.48
CA LYS A 3 0.68 5.00 -34.14
C LYS A 3 -0.80 5.03 -33.71
N ILE A 4 -1.75 4.78 -34.62
CA ILE A 4 -3.19 4.78 -34.31
C ILE A 4 -3.69 3.37 -33.96
N VAL A 5 -3.21 2.33 -34.67
CA VAL A 5 -3.56 0.93 -34.41
C VAL A 5 -3.21 0.50 -32.97
N ARG A 6 -2.10 0.99 -32.40
CA ARG A 6 -1.67 0.65 -31.04
C ARG A 6 -2.50 1.31 -29.92
N LYS A 7 -3.30 2.35 -30.21
CA LYS A 7 -4.22 2.95 -29.23
C LYS A 7 -5.61 2.31 -29.22
N ILE A 8 -6.00 1.63 -30.31
CA ILE A 8 -7.29 0.94 -30.39
C ILE A 8 -7.23 -0.44 -29.69
N PHE A 9 -6.10 -1.16 -29.78
CA PHE A 9 -5.94 -2.48 -29.14
C PHE A 9 -5.93 -2.48 -27.60
N VAL A 10 -5.54 -1.38 -26.95
CA VAL A 10 -5.52 -1.29 -25.47
C VAL A 10 -6.89 -0.95 -24.88
N ILE A 11 -7.76 -0.29 -25.65
CA ILE A 11 -9.11 0.08 -25.20
C ILE A 11 -10.11 -1.07 -25.44
N LEU A 12 -9.90 -1.91 -26.46
CA LEU A 12 -10.80 -3.03 -26.75
C LEU A 12 -10.66 -4.24 -25.80
N PHE A 13 -9.49 -4.44 -25.18
CA PHE A 13 -9.30 -5.58 -24.25
C PHE A 13 -9.74 -5.28 -22.81
N LEU A 14 -9.99 -4.01 -22.46
CA LEU A 14 -10.48 -3.60 -21.14
C LEU A 14 -12.02 -3.55 -21.03
N LEU A 15 -12.74 -3.71 -22.14
CA LEU A 15 -14.21 -3.86 -22.16
C LEU A 15 -14.68 -5.32 -22.21
N ALA A 16 -13.77 -6.28 -22.49
CA ALA A 16 -14.07 -7.71 -22.42
C ALA A 16 -14.02 -8.29 -21.00
N ALA A 17 -13.51 -7.56 -20.00
CA ALA A 17 -13.47 -7.98 -18.59
C ALA A 17 -14.74 -7.63 -17.79
N ALA A 18 -15.76 -7.08 -18.46
CA ALA A 18 -17.07 -6.78 -17.86
C ALA A 18 -18.06 -7.98 -17.92
N PHE A 19 -17.76 -9.02 -18.72
CA PHE A 19 -18.56 -10.24 -18.85
C PHE A 19 -17.64 -11.48 -18.99
N ALA A 20 -18.18 -12.67 -18.68
CA ALA A 20 -17.50 -13.98 -18.73
C ALA A 20 -16.43 -14.26 -17.66
N ASN A 21 -16.84 -14.29 -16.37
CA ASN A 21 -16.22 -15.23 -15.42
C ASN A 21 -16.47 -16.70 -15.84
N ASP A 22 -17.59 -16.96 -16.51
CA ASP A 22 -18.06 -18.30 -16.89
C ASP A 22 -17.08 -19.00 -17.85
N GLY A 23 -16.52 -18.25 -18.81
CA GLY A 23 -15.63 -18.83 -19.83
C GLY A 23 -14.23 -19.23 -19.35
N PHE A 24 -13.70 -18.65 -18.26
CA PHE A 24 -12.35 -19.00 -17.78
C PHE A 24 -12.30 -20.40 -17.16
N PHE A 25 -13.30 -20.76 -16.35
CA PHE A 25 -13.31 -22.07 -15.70
C PHE A 25 -13.50 -23.19 -16.71
N ASP A 26 -14.41 -23.02 -17.69
CA ASP A 26 -14.59 -23.96 -18.80
C ASP A 26 -13.31 -24.11 -19.65
N LYS A 27 -12.60 -23.00 -19.88
CA LYS A 27 -11.30 -23.01 -20.55
C LYS A 27 -10.26 -23.79 -19.75
N PHE A 28 -10.15 -23.52 -18.46
CA PHE A 28 -9.24 -24.25 -17.56
C PHE A 28 -9.57 -25.75 -17.54
N ASP A 29 -10.83 -26.12 -17.36
CA ASP A 29 -11.25 -27.52 -17.26
C ASP A 29 -11.01 -28.31 -18.55
N ARG A 30 -11.18 -27.65 -19.71
CA ARG A 30 -10.90 -28.23 -21.04
C ARG A 30 -9.40 -28.32 -21.38
N GLU A 31 -8.61 -27.30 -21.05
CA GLU A 31 -7.24 -27.15 -21.57
C GLU A 31 -6.15 -27.53 -20.56
N PHE A 32 -6.44 -27.55 -19.25
CA PHE A 32 -5.40 -27.67 -18.23
C PHE A 32 -4.64 -28.99 -18.26
N ASP A 33 -5.30 -30.14 -18.46
CA ASP A 33 -4.63 -31.43 -18.31
C ASP A 33 -3.65 -31.71 -19.45
N GLY A 34 -4.02 -31.36 -20.69
CA GLY A 34 -3.15 -31.42 -21.87
C GLY A 34 -2.13 -30.29 -21.99
N ALA A 35 -2.20 -29.26 -21.13
CA ALA A 35 -1.28 -28.13 -21.18
C ALA A 35 0.16 -28.51 -20.77
N ASN A 36 1.13 -27.85 -21.42
CA ASN A 36 2.55 -27.92 -21.03
C ASN A 36 2.82 -27.16 -19.72
N SER A 37 4.00 -27.37 -19.11
CA SER A 37 4.36 -26.79 -17.80
C SER A 37 4.23 -25.26 -17.73
N LYS A 38 4.63 -24.54 -18.80
CA LYS A 38 4.47 -23.08 -18.90
C LYS A 38 2.99 -22.69 -18.85
N LYS A 39 2.15 -23.32 -19.67
CA LYS A 39 0.72 -23.04 -19.75
C LYS A 39 -0.03 -23.44 -18.47
N LYS A 40 0.37 -24.54 -17.81
CA LYS A 40 -0.11 -24.93 -16.46
C LYS A 40 0.23 -23.88 -15.40
N THR A 41 1.43 -23.29 -15.48
CA THR A 41 1.86 -22.19 -14.61
C THR A 41 1.03 -20.92 -14.85
N GLU A 42 0.76 -20.55 -16.10
CA GLU A 42 -0.10 -19.42 -16.46
C GLU A 42 -1.52 -19.59 -15.88
N PHE A 43 -2.16 -20.75 -16.12
CA PHE A 43 -3.45 -21.09 -15.54
C PHE A 43 -3.46 -21.02 -13.99
N HIS A 44 -2.40 -21.49 -13.34
CA HIS A 44 -2.27 -21.40 -11.88
C HIS A 44 -2.21 -19.95 -11.39
N GLN A 45 -1.50 -19.04 -12.07
CA GLN A 45 -1.49 -17.62 -11.68
C GLN A 45 -2.84 -16.94 -11.95
N GLU A 46 -3.49 -17.20 -13.08
CA GLU A 46 -4.83 -16.67 -13.40
C GLU A 46 -5.86 -17.11 -12.34
N LEU A 47 -5.78 -18.35 -11.87
CA LEU A 47 -6.58 -18.85 -10.74
C LEU A 47 -6.28 -18.16 -9.40
N ARG A 48 -5.01 -17.85 -9.09
CA ARG A 48 -4.65 -17.11 -7.86
C ARG A 48 -5.26 -15.70 -7.90
N VAL A 49 -5.28 -15.07 -9.08
CA VAL A 49 -5.90 -13.76 -9.31
C VAL A 49 -7.42 -13.83 -9.10
N LEU A 50 -8.11 -14.84 -9.64
CA LEU A 50 -9.55 -15.05 -9.43
C LEU A 50 -9.92 -15.37 -7.97
N TYR A 51 -9.12 -16.17 -7.29
CA TYR A 51 -9.28 -16.50 -5.87
C TYR A 51 -9.08 -15.27 -4.96
N VAL A 52 -8.08 -14.44 -5.23
CA VAL A 52 -7.94 -13.17 -4.50
C VAL A 52 -9.15 -12.29 -4.77
N ARG A 53 -9.58 -12.15 -6.04
CA ARG A 53 -10.79 -11.39 -6.43
C ARG A 53 -12.04 -11.87 -5.72
N SER A 54 -12.25 -13.18 -5.61
CA SER A 54 -13.44 -13.74 -4.96
C SER A 54 -13.49 -13.41 -3.48
N ILE A 55 -12.35 -13.48 -2.78
CA ILE A 55 -12.23 -13.01 -1.39
C ILE A 55 -12.53 -11.51 -1.28
N MET A 56 -12.02 -10.67 -2.19
CA MET A 56 -12.28 -9.22 -2.16
C MET A 56 -13.78 -8.87 -2.26
N HIS A 57 -14.54 -9.65 -3.02
CA HIS A 57 -15.96 -9.43 -3.25
C HIS A 57 -16.86 -10.27 -2.33
N ASN A 58 -16.29 -11.04 -1.38
CA ASN A 58 -17.01 -12.02 -0.55
C ASN A 58 -17.81 -13.04 -1.38
N ASP A 59 -17.36 -13.33 -2.60
CA ASP A 59 -17.98 -14.22 -3.56
C ASP A 59 -17.57 -15.66 -3.23
N LYS A 60 -18.37 -16.32 -2.37
CA LYS A 60 -18.11 -17.68 -1.90
C LYS A 60 -18.15 -18.72 -3.02
N GLU A 61 -18.96 -18.50 -4.05
CA GLU A 61 -19.08 -19.41 -5.19
C GLU A 61 -17.83 -19.34 -6.07
N LEU A 62 -17.39 -18.13 -6.41
CA LEU A 62 -16.15 -17.91 -7.14
C LEU A 62 -14.93 -18.37 -6.32
N THR A 63 -14.97 -18.23 -4.99
CA THR A 63 -13.92 -18.71 -4.09
C THR A 63 -13.83 -20.24 -4.13
N ALA A 64 -14.97 -20.94 -4.05
CA ALA A 64 -15.00 -22.41 -4.18
C ALA A 64 -14.52 -22.87 -5.57
N LYS A 65 -15.05 -22.27 -6.66
CA LYS A 65 -14.65 -22.56 -8.05
C LYS A 65 -13.15 -22.35 -8.29
N SER A 66 -12.57 -21.29 -7.71
CA SER A 66 -11.15 -20.97 -7.83
C SER A 66 -10.28 -21.90 -6.97
N LEU A 67 -10.65 -22.16 -5.71
CA LEU A 67 -9.90 -23.05 -4.80
C LEU A 67 -9.81 -24.49 -5.33
N GLN A 68 -10.92 -25.05 -5.84
CA GLN A 68 -10.93 -26.39 -6.45
C GLN A 68 -9.86 -26.53 -7.55
N ARG A 69 -9.77 -25.52 -8.42
CA ARG A 69 -8.86 -25.51 -9.58
C ARG A 69 -7.44 -25.07 -9.19
N LEU A 70 -7.28 -24.26 -8.13
CA LEU A 70 -5.99 -24.01 -7.49
C LEU A 70 -5.38 -25.28 -6.93
N ILE A 71 -6.18 -26.13 -6.26
CA ILE A 71 -5.71 -27.42 -5.74
C ILE A 71 -5.29 -28.35 -6.90
N LYS A 72 -6.10 -28.44 -7.97
CA LYS A 72 -5.76 -29.22 -9.18
C LYS A 72 -4.44 -28.74 -9.79
N SER A 73 -4.30 -27.43 -10.01
CA SER A 73 -3.12 -26.85 -10.67
C SER A 73 -1.86 -26.87 -9.79
N ALA A 74 -1.99 -26.66 -8.48
CA ALA A 74 -0.88 -26.79 -7.54
C ALA A 74 -0.32 -28.22 -7.49
N LYS A 75 -1.19 -29.25 -7.45
CA LYS A 75 -0.77 -30.66 -7.50
C LYS A 75 0.02 -30.99 -8.77
N ALA A 76 -0.47 -30.55 -9.92
CA ALA A 76 0.22 -30.73 -11.21
C ALA A 76 1.54 -29.94 -11.35
N LEU A 77 1.82 -28.99 -10.44
CA LEU A 77 3.05 -28.19 -10.39
C LEU A 77 3.94 -28.53 -9.18
N GLY A 78 3.60 -29.54 -8.37
CA GLY A 78 4.34 -29.91 -7.16
C GLY A 78 4.30 -28.88 -6.03
N LEU A 79 3.26 -28.04 -5.98
CA LEU A 79 3.08 -26.96 -4.99
C LEU A 79 2.20 -27.42 -3.81
N ASP A 80 2.42 -26.86 -2.62
CA ASP A 80 1.59 -27.18 -1.43
C ASP A 80 0.13 -26.78 -1.64
N THR A 81 -0.77 -27.68 -1.22
CA THR A 81 -2.23 -27.52 -1.32
C THR A 81 -2.91 -27.44 0.04
N LYS A 82 -2.23 -27.76 1.15
CA LYS A 82 -2.84 -27.88 2.48
C LYS A 82 -3.63 -26.64 2.90
N SER A 83 -3.12 -25.45 2.57
CA SER A 83 -3.80 -24.18 2.83
C SER A 83 -5.12 -24.07 2.06
N TYR A 84 -5.10 -24.32 0.75
CA TYR A 84 -6.29 -24.24 -0.11
C TYR A 84 -7.33 -25.32 0.22
N GLU A 85 -6.89 -26.53 0.56
CA GLU A 85 -7.75 -27.64 0.96
C GLU A 85 -8.44 -27.39 2.30
N LYS A 86 -7.72 -26.82 3.28
CA LYS A 86 -8.29 -26.41 4.57
C LYS A 86 -9.36 -25.33 4.39
N GLU A 87 -9.11 -24.37 3.51
CA GLU A 87 -10.03 -23.26 3.25
C GLU A 87 -11.27 -23.69 2.47
N LEU A 88 -11.11 -24.52 1.43
CA LEU A 88 -12.23 -25.07 0.67
C LEU A 88 -13.17 -25.92 1.53
N LYS A 89 -12.63 -26.63 2.53
CA LYS A 89 -13.42 -27.36 3.56
C LYS A 89 -14.20 -26.43 4.50
N GLY A 90 -13.78 -25.17 4.65
CA GLY A 90 -14.45 -24.16 5.47
C GLY A 90 -15.52 -23.34 4.75
N LEU A 91 -15.68 -23.52 3.43
CA LEU A 91 -16.73 -22.85 2.65
C LEU A 91 -18.04 -23.66 2.69
N PRO A 92 -19.21 -22.99 2.75
CA PRO A 92 -20.50 -23.67 2.62
C PRO A 92 -20.61 -24.30 1.24
N GLN A 93 -20.69 -25.64 1.19
CA GLN A 93 -20.87 -26.37 -0.06
C GLN A 93 -22.25 -26.04 -0.66
N PRO A 94 -22.36 -25.79 -1.97
CA PRO A 94 -23.66 -25.72 -2.62
C PRO A 94 -24.36 -27.09 -2.48
N LYS A 95 -25.63 -27.08 -2.07
CA LYS A 95 -26.46 -28.29 -2.11
C LYS A 95 -26.52 -28.77 -3.56
N ALA A 96 -26.23 -30.05 -3.80
CA ALA A 96 -26.27 -30.62 -5.13
C ALA A 96 -27.64 -30.35 -5.79
N ALA A 97 -27.62 -29.82 -7.01
CA ALA A 97 -28.84 -29.61 -7.77
C ALA A 97 -29.50 -30.99 -8.04
N PRO A 98 -30.81 -31.14 -7.81
CA PRO A 98 -31.51 -32.37 -8.17
C PRO A 98 -31.46 -32.55 -9.69
N ALA A 99 -31.23 -33.79 -10.14
CA ALA A 99 -31.14 -34.13 -11.55
C ALA A 99 -32.41 -33.73 -12.33
N PRO A 100 -32.29 -33.33 -13.62
CA PRO A 100 -33.41 -32.79 -14.38
C PRO A 100 -34.52 -33.82 -14.56
N LYS A 101 -35.72 -33.50 -14.07
CA LYS A 101 -36.95 -34.25 -14.36
C LYS A 101 -37.71 -33.56 -15.49
N LYS A 102 -38.25 -34.38 -16.39
CA LYS A 102 -38.94 -33.96 -17.63
C LYS A 102 -40.15 -33.05 -17.35
N GLU A 103 -40.40 -32.15 -18.28
CA GLU A 103 -41.55 -31.24 -18.28
C GLU A 103 -42.90 -31.98 -18.21
N LYS A 104 -43.84 -31.41 -17.45
CA LYS A 104 -45.30 -31.49 -17.65
C LYS A 104 -45.94 -30.16 -17.23
N GLU A 105 -47.10 -29.88 -17.81
CA GLU A 105 -47.68 -28.54 -18.00
C GLU A 105 -48.17 -27.81 -16.73
N MET A 106 -48.32 -26.49 -16.88
CA MET A 106 -48.92 -25.57 -15.90
C MET A 106 -50.45 -25.70 -15.81
N PRO A 107 -51.03 -25.44 -14.63
CA PRO A 107 -52.33 -24.79 -14.51
C PRO A 107 -52.24 -23.36 -13.91
N LYS A 108 -53.25 -22.53 -14.22
CA LYS A 108 -53.36 -21.09 -13.91
C LYS A 108 -53.56 -20.76 -12.41
N PRO A 109 -53.29 -19.50 -11.98
CA PRO A 109 -53.36 -19.08 -10.58
C PRO A 109 -54.78 -18.76 -10.09
N LYS A 110 -54.97 -18.80 -8.76
CA LYS A 110 -56.11 -18.19 -8.03
C LYS A 110 -55.60 -17.19 -6.99
N GLN A 111 -56.42 -16.18 -6.71
CA GLN A 111 -56.13 -15.02 -5.84
C GLN A 111 -56.22 -15.35 -4.33
N PRO A 112 -55.63 -14.51 -3.45
CA PRO A 112 -55.57 -14.75 -2.00
C PRO A 112 -56.79 -14.20 -1.24
N GLU A 113 -57.14 -14.86 -0.12
CA GLU A 113 -58.04 -14.31 0.91
C GLU A 113 -57.27 -13.65 2.06
N VAL A 114 -57.90 -12.64 2.65
CA VAL A 114 -57.40 -11.81 3.76
C VAL A 114 -58.08 -12.23 5.06
N LYS A 115 -57.33 -12.37 6.17
CA LYS A 115 -57.88 -12.22 7.53
C LYS A 115 -56.91 -11.54 8.51
N ASP A 116 -57.30 -10.31 8.85
CA ASP A 116 -57.32 -9.65 10.16
C ASP A 116 -56.08 -9.59 11.07
N GLN A 117 -55.79 -8.36 11.47
CA GLN A 117 -54.87 -7.96 12.52
C GLN A 117 -55.53 -8.03 13.90
N LYS A 118 -54.75 -8.28 14.96
CA LYS A 118 -55.05 -7.70 16.29
C LYS A 118 -53.79 -7.09 16.92
N GLU A 119 -53.99 -5.88 17.41
CA GLU A 119 -52.99 -4.99 17.99
C GLU A 119 -53.05 -5.08 19.53
N VAL A 120 -51.91 -5.12 20.23
CA VAL A 120 -51.86 -4.96 21.70
C VAL A 120 -50.70 -4.02 22.08
N LYS A 121 -51.00 -3.11 23.01
CA LYS A 121 -50.18 -1.92 23.35
C LYS A 121 -49.07 -2.22 24.38
N GLN A 122 -48.12 -1.29 24.44
CA GLN A 122 -46.86 -1.38 25.19
C GLN A 122 -46.97 -0.88 26.65
N LYS A 123 -46.10 -1.41 27.53
CA LYS A 123 -45.56 -0.66 28.69
C LYS A 123 -44.16 -1.20 29.03
N PRO A 124 -43.16 -0.35 29.37
CA PRO A 124 -41.77 -0.80 29.53
C PRO A 124 -41.46 -1.31 30.95
N ALA A 125 -40.53 -2.26 31.05
CA ALA A 125 -39.95 -2.74 32.32
C ALA A 125 -38.43 -2.61 32.28
N GLU A 126 -37.83 -2.26 33.42
CA GLU A 126 -36.38 -2.07 33.58
C GLU A 126 -35.63 -3.40 33.72
N LEU A 127 -34.36 -3.45 33.28
CA LEU A 127 -33.50 -4.61 33.49
C LEU A 127 -32.90 -4.61 34.89
N LYS A 128 -33.29 -5.58 35.74
CA LYS A 128 -32.44 -6.09 36.82
C LYS A 128 -32.52 -7.62 36.91
N GLN A 129 -31.33 -8.22 37.01
CA GLN A 129 -30.99 -9.56 37.51
C GLN A 129 -31.83 -10.77 37.04
N LEU A 130 -31.20 -11.66 36.27
CA LEU A 130 -31.47 -13.10 36.37
C LEU A 130 -30.16 -13.86 36.57
N SER A 131 -30.20 -14.81 37.50
CA SER A 131 -29.15 -15.77 37.81
C SER A 131 -29.73 -17.18 37.89
N ALA A 132 -28.91 -18.17 37.51
CA ALA A 132 -29.14 -19.62 37.63
C ALA A 132 -30.16 -20.27 36.65
N PRO A 133 -29.99 -21.59 36.34
CA PRO A 133 -30.37 -22.12 35.02
C PRO A 133 -31.41 -23.26 35.04
N VAL A 134 -32.01 -23.54 33.89
CA VAL A 134 -32.70 -24.82 33.60
C VAL A 134 -32.20 -25.38 32.26
N ASN A 135 -32.00 -26.70 32.23
CA ASN A 135 -31.25 -27.42 31.20
C ASN A 135 -32.18 -28.39 30.45
N LYS A 136 -32.22 -28.33 29.11
CA LYS A 136 -32.58 -29.46 28.22
C LYS A 136 -32.06 -29.22 26.81
N LYS A 137 -31.21 -30.15 26.31
CA LYS A 137 -30.60 -30.11 24.98
C LYS A 137 -31.54 -30.68 23.91
N SER A 138 -31.55 -30.11 22.70
CA SER A 138 -31.16 -30.80 21.44
C SER A 138 -31.70 -30.11 20.16
N SER A 139 -30.84 -29.35 19.47
CA SER A 139 -30.80 -29.22 17.98
C SER A 139 -29.58 -28.37 17.58
N ALA A 140 -28.39 -28.98 17.66
CA ALA A 140 -27.12 -28.25 17.62
C ALA A 140 -26.61 -27.95 16.19
N GLU A 141 -27.29 -27.07 15.45
CA GLU A 141 -26.68 -26.38 14.28
C GLU A 141 -27.24 -24.97 13.94
N GLN A 142 -28.17 -24.40 14.73
CA GLN A 142 -28.77 -23.08 14.47
C GLN A 142 -28.68 -22.10 15.65
N ASP A 143 -27.48 -21.74 16.13
CA ASP A 143 -27.36 -20.81 17.27
C ASP A 143 -26.35 -19.66 17.10
N LYS A 144 -25.78 -19.47 15.89
CA LYS A 144 -24.97 -18.27 15.62
C LYS A 144 -25.90 -17.07 15.40
N LEU A 145 -25.80 -16.08 16.29
CA LEU A 145 -26.49 -14.81 16.11
C LEU A 145 -26.10 -14.20 14.76
N THR A 146 -27.11 -13.73 14.02
CA THR A 146 -26.93 -13.10 12.73
C THR A 146 -27.71 -11.79 12.70
N LEU A 147 -27.02 -10.67 12.46
CA LEU A 147 -27.66 -9.43 12.03
C LEU A 147 -28.20 -9.65 10.62
N VAL A 148 -29.52 -9.60 10.47
CA VAL A 148 -30.25 -9.89 9.23
C VAL A 148 -30.42 -8.64 8.39
N SER A 149 -30.80 -7.52 9.03
CA SER A 149 -30.95 -6.23 8.35
C SER A 149 -30.70 -5.04 9.29
N VAL A 150 -30.37 -3.92 8.66
CA VAL A 150 -30.29 -2.60 9.28
C VAL A 150 -31.41 -1.76 8.67
N ILE A 151 -32.25 -1.15 9.48
CA ILE A 151 -33.36 -0.31 9.03
C ILE A 151 -33.17 1.10 9.58
N ARG A 152 -33.15 2.07 8.65
CA ARG A 152 -33.02 3.49 8.94
C ARG A 152 -34.40 4.16 8.96
N GLY A 153 -34.89 4.48 10.14
CA GLY A 153 -36.03 5.38 10.33
C GLY A 153 -35.61 6.86 10.25
N SER A 154 -36.57 7.77 10.42
CA SER A 154 -36.33 9.21 10.47
C SER A 154 -35.53 9.64 11.71
N ASP A 155 -35.81 9.05 12.87
CA ASP A 155 -35.20 9.35 14.18
C ASP A 155 -34.58 8.12 14.87
N SER A 156 -34.50 6.98 14.18
CA SER A 156 -34.14 5.69 14.77
C SER A 156 -33.35 4.75 13.86
N LEU A 157 -32.36 4.05 14.42
CA LEU A 157 -31.69 2.92 13.77
C LEU A 157 -32.20 1.63 14.39
N GLU A 158 -32.75 0.71 13.58
CA GLU A 158 -33.15 -0.63 14.01
C GLU A 158 -32.19 -1.67 13.45
N LEU A 159 -31.70 -2.55 14.31
CA LEU A 159 -30.91 -3.74 13.96
C LEU A 159 -31.78 -4.98 14.14
N LYS A 160 -32.08 -5.73 13.06
CA LYS A 160 -32.88 -6.96 13.12
C LYS A 160 -32.00 -8.19 13.11
N PHE A 161 -32.23 -9.12 14.02
CA PHE A 161 -31.47 -10.35 14.19
C PHE A 161 -32.28 -11.60 13.82
N ASN A 162 -31.61 -12.73 13.60
CA ASN A 162 -32.26 -14.01 13.31
C ASN A 162 -33.02 -14.58 14.52
N ARG A 163 -32.46 -14.40 15.72
CA ARG A 163 -33.04 -14.78 17.02
C ARG A 163 -32.97 -13.63 18.02
N GLN A 164 -33.71 -13.77 19.13
CA GLN A 164 -33.71 -12.80 20.22
C GLN A 164 -32.30 -12.68 20.84
N LEU A 165 -31.96 -11.47 21.26
CA LEU A 165 -30.70 -11.16 21.94
C LEU A 165 -30.77 -11.60 23.41
N ASN A 166 -29.74 -12.32 23.87
CA ASN A 166 -29.51 -12.62 25.28
C ASN A 166 -28.37 -11.76 25.85
N GLY A 167 -28.21 -11.73 27.18
CA GLY A 167 -27.21 -10.89 27.85
C GLY A 167 -25.75 -11.17 27.49
N ASN A 168 -25.43 -12.35 26.94
CA ASN A 168 -24.08 -12.69 26.49
C ASN A 168 -23.80 -12.29 25.03
N ASP A 169 -24.83 -11.97 24.24
CA ASP A 169 -24.68 -11.64 22.82
C ASP A 169 -24.08 -10.24 22.60
N ILE A 170 -24.24 -9.32 23.56
CA ILE A 170 -23.89 -7.89 23.40
C ILE A 170 -22.79 -7.47 24.39
N ASN A 171 -21.78 -6.75 23.91
CA ASN A 171 -20.84 -6.00 24.73
C ASN A 171 -20.92 -4.50 24.36
N LYS A 172 -21.19 -3.63 25.34
CA LYS A 172 -21.19 -2.16 25.15
C LYS A 172 -20.06 -1.53 25.95
N PHE A 173 -19.30 -0.64 25.31
CA PHE A 173 -18.38 0.28 25.99
C PHE A 173 -18.27 1.62 25.24
N THR A 174 -17.79 2.64 25.94
CA THR A 174 -17.58 3.98 25.38
C THR A 174 -16.09 4.32 25.39
N LEU A 175 -15.60 4.92 24.30
CA LEU A 175 -14.22 5.34 24.14
C LEU A 175 -14.16 6.85 23.86
N ASN A 176 -13.43 7.60 24.68
CA ASN A 176 -13.10 9.00 24.42
C ASN A 176 -11.63 9.10 24.00
N GLN A 177 -11.39 9.54 22.76
CA GLN A 177 -10.05 9.76 22.22
C GLN A 177 -10.04 10.97 21.30
N LYS A 178 -9.03 11.83 21.44
CA LYS A 178 -8.77 12.98 20.54
C LYS A 178 -9.99 13.91 20.37
N GLY A 179 -10.81 14.04 21.42
CA GLY A 179 -12.02 14.89 21.43
C GLY A 179 -13.24 14.29 20.73
N LEU A 180 -13.24 12.97 20.47
CA LEU A 180 -14.39 12.24 19.92
C LEU A 180 -14.84 11.16 20.89
N TYR A 181 -16.13 11.19 21.21
CA TYR A 181 -16.85 10.16 21.95
C TYR A 181 -17.30 9.08 20.98
N ARG A 182 -17.05 7.81 21.33
CA ARG A 182 -17.43 6.64 20.54
C ARG A 182 -18.16 5.63 21.40
N ASP A 183 -19.48 5.56 21.24
CA ASP A 183 -20.30 4.51 21.85
C ASP A 183 -20.25 3.27 20.96
N ILE A 184 -19.68 2.18 21.47
CA ILE A 184 -19.37 0.97 20.72
C ILE A 184 -20.24 -0.17 21.25
N TYR A 185 -21.00 -0.78 20.33
CA TYR A 185 -21.83 -1.95 20.57
C TYR A 185 -21.29 -3.11 19.73
N GLN A 186 -20.87 -4.19 20.38
CA GLN A 186 -20.39 -5.41 19.74
C GLN A 186 -21.39 -6.54 19.94
N PHE A 187 -21.81 -7.18 18.85
CA PHE A 187 -22.72 -8.32 18.84
C PHE A 187 -21.95 -9.57 18.44
N LYS A 188 -21.99 -10.63 19.25
CA LYS A 188 -21.30 -11.92 19.01
C LYS A 188 -22.00 -12.71 17.91
N GLY A 189 -21.89 -12.24 16.67
CA GLY A 189 -22.56 -12.79 15.51
C GLY A 189 -21.93 -12.42 14.18
N VAL A 190 -22.65 -12.72 13.11
CA VAL A 190 -22.30 -12.37 11.72
C VAL A 190 -23.35 -11.46 11.10
N TRP A 191 -23.02 -10.72 10.05
CA TRP A 191 -23.96 -9.88 9.31
C TRP A 191 -24.26 -10.50 7.94
N SER A 192 -25.52 -10.92 7.71
CA SER A 192 -25.89 -11.65 6.48
C SER A 192 -25.85 -10.79 5.21
N ALA A 193 -26.05 -9.48 5.33
CA ALA A 193 -26.03 -8.52 4.23
C ALA A 193 -24.70 -7.73 4.14
N GLY A 194 -23.65 -8.17 4.83
CA GLY A 194 -22.56 -7.31 5.27
C GLY A 194 -21.66 -6.70 4.18
N THR A 195 -21.82 -5.39 3.96
CA THR A 195 -20.74 -4.47 3.59
C THR A 195 -20.70 -3.32 4.58
N VAL A 196 -19.52 -2.74 4.86
CA VAL A 196 -19.39 -1.67 5.88
C VAL A 196 -20.29 -0.48 5.52
N GLU A 197 -21.18 -0.11 6.44
CA GLU A 197 -22.07 1.03 6.29
C GLU A 197 -21.59 2.19 7.17
N SER A 198 -21.40 3.38 6.59
CA SER A 198 -21.10 4.63 7.31
C SER A 198 -22.19 5.66 7.01
N ILE A 199 -22.93 6.06 8.04
CA ILE A 199 -24.06 6.98 7.96
C ILE A 199 -23.68 8.27 8.68
N LYS A 200 -23.40 9.33 7.92
CA LYS A 200 -23.05 10.66 8.47
C LYS A 200 -24.29 11.48 8.78
N GLY A 201 -24.24 12.26 9.86
CA GLY A 201 -25.31 13.18 10.26
C GLY A 201 -26.63 12.50 10.62
N PHE A 202 -26.57 11.28 11.17
CA PHE A 202 -27.74 10.48 11.50
C PHE A 202 -27.66 9.97 12.94
N LEU A 203 -28.61 10.38 13.80
CA LEU A 203 -28.57 10.28 15.27
C LEU A 203 -27.43 11.08 15.93
N VAL A 204 -26.21 10.91 15.42
CA VAL A 204 -24.92 11.47 15.84
C VAL A 204 -24.12 11.97 14.61
N ASP A 205 -22.88 12.42 14.80
CA ASP A 205 -22.03 12.89 13.69
C ASP A 205 -21.75 11.77 12.65
N GLU A 206 -21.46 10.54 13.11
CA GLU A 206 -21.29 9.36 12.24
C GLU A 206 -21.72 8.06 12.95
N VAL A 207 -22.48 7.21 12.27
CA VAL A 207 -22.72 5.80 12.66
C VAL A 207 -21.94 4.88 11.72
N ARG A 208 -21.17 3.94 12.26
CA ARG A 208 -20.48 2.89 11.49
C ARG A 208 -21.01 1.52 11.87
N ILE A 209 -21.34 0.68 10.90
CA ILE A 209 -21.77 -0.71 11.07
C ILE A 209 -20.82 -1.59 10.26
N SER A 210 -20.21 -2.59 10.90
CA SER A 210 -19.22 -3.46 10.25
C SER A 210 -19.18 -4.85 10.85
N GLN A 211 -18.78 -5.84 10.05
CA GLN A 211 -18.24 -7.10 10.57
C GLN A 211 -16.82 -6.80 11.07
N PHE A 212 -16.63 -6.71 12.39
CA PHE A 212 -15.34 -6.35 13.00
C PHE A 212 -14.35 -7.52 12.97
N ASP A 213 -14.85 -8.74 13.21
CA ASP A 213 -14.12 -9.99 13.06
C ASP A 213 -15.09 -11.11 12.66
N ALA A 214 -14.62 -12.35 12.45
CA ALA A 214 -15.44 -13.47 11.98
C ALA A 214 -16.64 -13.86 12.89
N ASN A 215 -16.67 -13.37 14.12
CA ASN A 215 -17.68 -13.64 15.14
C ASN A 215 -18.25 -12.37 15.81
N THR A 216 -17.85 -11.17 15.39
CA THR A 216 -18.32 -9.90 15.98
C THR A 216 -18.80 -8.93 14.92
N VAL A 217 -20.07 -8.53 14.98
CA VAL A 217 -20.59 -7.33 14.32
C VAL A 217 -20.41 -6.14 15.27
N ARG A 218 -19.87 -5.03 14.79
CA ARG A 218 -19.68 -3.81 15.58
C ARG A 218 -20.51 -2.66 15.00
N VAL A 219 -21.24 -1.98 15.88
CA VAL A 219 -21.89 -0.70 15.61
C VAL A 219 -21.21 0.36 16.47
N VAL A 220 -20.78 1.46 15.84
CA VAL A 220 -20.08 2.57 16.49
C VAL A 220 -20.83 3.87 16.23
N PHE A 221 -21.23 4.56 17.29
CA PHE A 221 -21.78 5.90 17.24
C PHE A 221 -20.67 6.89 17.60
N VAL A 222 -20.29 7.76 16.66
CA VAL A 222 -19.23 8.76 16.82
C VAL A 222 -19.84 10.15 16.94
N ASN A 223 -19.38 10.94 17.90
CA ASN A 223 -19.86 12.30 18.13
C ASN A 223 -18.78 13.16 18.80
N LYS A 224 -18.80 14.48 18.59
CA LYS A 224 -17.90 15.43 19.29
C LYS A 224 -18.20 15.62 20.79
N PHE A 225 -19.38 15.18 21.24
CA PHE A 225 -19.83 15.30 22.63
C PHE A 225 -20.37 13.95 23.12
N GLU A 226 -20.52 13.80 24.44
CA GLU A 226 -21.10 12.60 25.03
C GLU A 226 -22.49 12.28 24.46
N ILE A 227 -22.77 10.99 24.26
CA ILE A 227 -23.87 10.54 23.40
C ILE A 227 -25.02 9.99 24.25
N ASN A 228 -26.11 10.74 24.35
CA ASN A 228 -27.34 10.26 24.99
C ASN A 228 -28.23 9.52 23.97
N LEU A 229 -27.97 8.22 23.80
CA LEU A 229 -28.81 7.30 23.02
C LEU A 229 -29.78 6.54 23.94
N LYS A 230 -31.07 6.57 23.60
CA LYS A 230 -32.06 5.64 24.15
C LYS A 230 -31.98 4.33 23.37
N LEU A 231 -31.87 3.23 24.11
CA LEU A 231 -31.84 1.88 23.59
C LEU A 231 -33.15 1.17 23.92
N ARG A 232 -33.70 0.41 22.97
CA ARG A 232 -34.89 -0.42 23.19
C ARG A 232 -34.73 -1.75 22.47
N ALA A 233 -34.88 -2.86 23.20
CA ALA A 233 -34.96 -4.19 22.61
C ALA A 233 -36.43 -4.56 22.36
N GLU A 234 -36.71 -5.20 21.22
CA GLU A 234 -38.06 -5.63 20.81
C GLU A 234 -37.97 -6.99 20.10
N ASP A 235 -38.33 -8.09 20.78
CA ASP A 235 -38.21 -9.47 20.25
C ASP A 235 -36.81 -9.76 19.64
N ARG A 236 -36.69 -9.67 18.31
CA ARG A 236 -35.47 -9.90 17.52
C ARG A 236 -34.82 -8.62 17.00
N SER A 237 -35.24 -7.46 17.50
CA SER A 237 -34.75 -6.15 17.09
C SER A 237 -34.08 -5.39 18.24
N LEU A 238 -33.11 -4.55 17.90
CA LEU A 238 -32.52 -3.56 18.80
C LEU A 238 -32.58 -2.17 18.15
N VAL A 239 -33.30 -1.25 18.78
CA VAL A 239 -33.60 0.09 18.28
C VAL A 239 -32.84 1.14 19.07
N PHE A 240 -32.12 2.00 18.35
CA PHE A 240 -31.39 3.16 18.87
C PHE A 240 -32.14 4.43 18.48
N LYS A 241 -32.41 5.31 19.44
CA LYS A 241 -32.97 6.65 19.22
C LYS A 241 -32.15 7.70 19.95
N LYS A 242 -32.14 8.93 19.44
CA LYS A 242 -31.55 10.07 20.16
C LYS A 242 -32.46 10.46 21.34
N ALA A 243 -31.89 10.68 22.53
CA ALA A 243 -32.67 11.21 23.64
C ALA A 243 -33.05 12.68 23.39
N SER A 244 -34.31 13.04 23.67
CA SER A 244 -34.71 14.43 23.79
C SER A 244 -33.95 15.10 24.94
N PRO A 245 -33.40 16.32 24.78
CA PRO A 245 -32.63 16.98 25.83
C PRO A 245 -33.50 17.29 27.05
N THR A 246 -32.99 16.93 28.24
CA THR A 246 -33.59 17.20 29.55
C THR A 246 -33.74 18.71 29.80
N GLN A 247 -34.65 19.13 30.68
CA GLN A 247 -34.85 20.58 30.92
C GLN A 247 -33.60 21.29 31.48
N GLU A 248 -32.77 20.62 32.28
CA GLU A 248 -31.46 21.15 32.70
C GLU A 248 -30.50 21.42 31.52
N GLN A 249 -30.60 20.65 30.44
CA GLN A 249 -29.82 20.90 29.22
C GLN A 249 -30.41 22.02 28.36
N LYS A 250 -31.58 22.55 28.70
CA LYS A 250 -32.16 23.76 28.08
C LYS A 250 -31.75 25.04 28.83
N SER A 251 -31.65 25.03 30.15
CA SER A 251 -31.18 26.18 30.94
C SER A 251 -29.71 26.52 30.63
N VAL A 252 -28.81 25.54 30.76
CA VAL A 252 -27.35 25.72 30.49
C VAL A 252 -27.07 26.17 29.06
N LYS A 253 -27.97 25.88 28.11
CA LYS A 253 -27.84 26.28 26.71
C LYS A 253 -28.25 27.73 26.47
N ASN A 254 -29.23 28.26 27.20
CA ASN A 254 -29.68 29.65 27.06
C ASN A 254 -28.67 30.65 27.66
N GLU A 255 -28.06 30.34 28.81
CA GLU A 255 -27.01 31.21 29.39
C GLU A 255 -25.74 31.23 28.53
N ASN A 256 -25.33 30.07 27.98
CA ASN A 256 -24.18 29.99 27.06
C ASN A 256 -24.44 30.59 25.66
N LEU A 257 -25.69 30.82 25.26
CA LEU A 257 -26.01 31.46 23.98
C LEU A 257 -25.82 32.98 24.06
N ASN A 258 -26.26 33.61 25.15
CA ASN A 258 -26.10 35.06 25.33
C ASN A 258 -24.62 35.47 25.49
N SER A 259 -23.82 34.72 26.24
CA SER A 259 -22.39 35.00 26.40
C SER A 259 -21.58 34.77 25.10
N LYS A 260 -21.89 33.73 24.33
CA LYS A 260 -21.20 33.44 23.07
C LYS A 260 -21.60 34.36 21.91
N GLN A 261 -22.82 34.90 21.88
CA GLN A 261 -23.22 35.87 20.86
C GLN A 261 -22.51 37.23 21.00
N ALA A 262 -22.19 37.65 22.23
CA ALA A 262 -21.33 38.83 22.47
C ALA A 262 -19.89 38.60 21.96
N ALA A 263 -19.27 37.48 22.36
CA ALA A 263 -17.89 37.15 21.98
C ALA A 263 -17.71 36.83 20.48
N ALA A 264 -18.75 36.30 19.81
CA ALA A 264 -18.69 35.98 18.39
C ALA A 264 -18.71 37.22 17.48
N LYS A 265 -19.44 38.28 17.86
CA LYS A 265 -19.48 39.53 17.07
C LYS A 265 -18.12 40.24 17.06
N ASP A 266 -17.49 40.40 18.23
CA ASP A 266 -16.19 41.06 18.36
C ASP A 266 -15.06 40.29 17.66
N ASN A 267 -15.03 38.96 17.78
CA ASN A 267 -14.05 38.13 17.05
C ASN A 267 -14.27 38.10 15.54
N HIS A 268 -15.52 38.14 15.05
CA HIS A 268 -15.76 38.14 13.60
C HIS A 268 -15.34 39.47 12.95
N GLN A 269 -15.54 40.59 13.66
CA GLN A 269 -15.11 41.91 13.19
C GLN A 269 -13.57 42.05 13.19
N LYS A 270 -12.89 41.56 14.24
CA LYS A 270 -11.41 41.47 14.28
C LYS A 270 -10.85 40.54 13.19
N ALA A 271 -11.48 39.41 12.93
CA ALA A 271 -11.07 38.48 11.86
C ALA A 271 -11.19 39.12 10.46
N GLN A 272 -12.29 39.84 10.17
CA GLN A 272 -12.47 40.51 8.88
C GLN A 272 -11.44 41.64 8.65
N VAL A 273 -11.10 42.41 9.69
CA VAL A 273 -10.04 43.45 9.62
C VAL A 273 -8.67 42.81 9.37
N ALA A 274 -8.31 41.77 10.12
CA ALA A 274 -7.04 41.05 9.93
C ALA A 274 -6.95 40.37 8.54
N GLN A 275 -8.08 39.90 7.99
CA GLN A 275 -8.13 39.31 6.66
C GLN A 275 -7.95 40.37 5.55
N LYS A 276 -8.55 41.57 5.69
CA LYS A 276 -8.28 42.70 4.79
C LYS A 276 -6.81 43.14 4.82
N GLN A 277 -6.25 43.36 6.02
CA GLN A 277 -4.86 43.78 6.19
C GLN A 277 -3.85 42.77 5.61
N ASN A 278 -4.12 41.46 5.71
CA ASN A 278 -3.28 40.43 5.10
C ASN A 278 -3.40 40.38 3.57
N VAL A 279 -4.57 40.71 2.99
CA VAL A 279 -4.73 40.83 1.54
C VAL A 279 -3.99 42.06 1.02
N GLU A 280 -4.11 43.22 1.68
CA GLU A 280 -3.36 44.44 1.34
C GLU A 280 -1.85 44.21 1.40
N LYS A 281 -1.32 43.65 2.50
CA LYS A 281 0.12 43.27 2.60
C LYS A 281 0.58 42.33 1.49
N THR A 282 -0.30 41.44 1.01
CA THR A 282 0.03 40.51 -0.08
C THR A 282 0.04 41.20 -1.44
N ILE A 283 -0.79 42.23 -1.63
CA ILE A 283 -0.81 43.07 -2.83
C ILE A 283 0.44 43.95 -2.86
N ASP A 284 0.78 44.59 -1.75
CA ASP A 284 1.97 45.44 -1.61
C ASP A 284 3.27 44.64 -1.87
N LEU A 285 3.40 43.43 -1.29
CA LEU A 285 4.55 42.56 -1.57
C LEU A 285 4.67 42.21 -3.06
N LYS A 286 3.55 41.95 -3.74
CA LYS A 286 3.54 41.64 -5.17
C LYS A 286 3.89 42.86 -6.02
N GLN A 287 3.40 44.05 -5.67
CA GLN A 287 3.77 45.29 -6.34
C GLN A 287 5.27 45.60 -6.17
N ALA A 288 5.81 45.44 -4.95
CA ALA A 288 7.24 45.59 -4.68
C ALA A 288 8.09 44.59 -5.48
N GLN A 289 7.66 43.32 -5.60
CA GLN A 289 8.33 42.33 -6.45
C GLN A 289 8.29 42.70 -7.94
N ILE A 290 7.17 43.21 -8.44
CA ILE A 290 7.04 43.67 -9.84
C ILE A 290 7.96 44.87 -10.10
N GLN A 291 7.99 45.85 -9.19
CA GLN A 291 8.91 46.99 -9.29
C GLN A 291 10.38 46.55 -9.25
N ALA A 292 10.74 45.60 -8.38
CA ALA A 292 12.10 45.06 -8.31
C ALA A 292 12.53 44.36 -9.61
N MET A 293 11.62 43.58 -10.25
CA MET A 293 11.87 42.96 -11.55
C MET A 293 12.06 44.02 -12.65
N GLN A 294 11.21 45.06 -12.69
CA GLN A 294 11.34 46.16 -13.64
C GLN A 294 12.64 46.96 -13.47
N MET A 295 13.11 47.17 -12.23
CA MET A 295 14.40 47.80 -11.97
C MET A 295 15.58 46.92 -12.41
N ALA A 296 15.50 45.60 -12.18
CA ALA A 296 16.52 44.66 -12.64
C ALA A 296 16.60 44.59 -14.17
N GLU A 297 15.46 44.66 -14.86
CA GLU A 297 15.38 44.71 -16.32
C GLU A 297 15.96 46.02 -16.88
N LYS A 298 15.62 47.18 -16.29
CA LYS A 298 16.25 48.47 -16.65
C LYS A 298 17.77 48.44 -16.50
N LYS A 299 18.29 47.88 -15.39
CA LYS A 299 19.74 47.73 -15.19
C LYS A 299 20.41 46.84 -16.25
N LYS A 300 19.76 45.75 -16.69
CA LYS A 300 20.27 44.92 -17.80
C LYS A 300 20.33 45.69 -19.12
N ILE A 301 19.31 46.47 -19.43
CA ILE A 301 19.26 47.31 -20.65
C ILE A 301 20.34 48.40 -20.61
N GLU A 302 20.56 49.00 -19.45
CA GLU A 302 21.61 50.01 -19.23
C GLU A 302 23.01 49.43 -19.35
N GLN A 303 23.25 48.24 -18.76
CA GLN A 303 24.52 47.52 -18.91
C GLN A 303 24.80 47.15 -20.37
N ALA A 304 23.82 46.63 -21.11
CA ALA A 304 23.98 46.30 -22.52
C ALA A 304 24.32 47.54 -23.39
N LYS A 305 23.76 48.71 -23.06
CA LYS A 305 24.13 49.99 -23.70
C LYS A 305 25.55 50.42 -23.36
N LEU A 306 26.02 50.16 -22.14
CA LEU A 306 27.39 50.47 -21.72
C LEU A 306 28.40 49.58 -22.47
N GLU A 307 28.09 48.29 -22.61
CA GLU A 307 28.90 47.30 -23.35
C GLU A 307 28.99 47.68 -24.85
N GLN A 308 27.87 48.02 -25.50
CA GLN A 308 27.87 48.55 -26.88
C GLN A 308 28.70 49.83 -27.05
N LYS A 309 28.69 50.73 -26.06
CA LYS A 309 29.49 51.96 -26.08
C LYS A 309 31.00 51.68 -25.95
N GLN A 310 31.38 50.70 -25.14
CA GLN A 310 32.79 50.28 -25.02
C GLN A 310 33.29 49.58 -26.29
N GLU A 311 32.45 48.78 -26.95
CA GLU A 311 32.80 48.07 -28.18
C GLU A 311 32.94 49.01 -29.39
N SER A 312 32.05 50.00 -29.51
CA SER A 312 32.19 51.06 -30.52
C SER A 312 33.42 51.96 -30.28
N GLN A 313 33.80 52.23 -29.03
CA GLN A 313 35.07 52.93 -28.71
C GLN A 313 36.31 52.08 -29.03
N LYS A 314 36.29 50.76 -28.80
CA LYS A 314 37.37 49.85 -29.22
C LYS A 314 37.56 49.79 -30.74
N ASN A 315 36.47 49.86 -31.50
CA ASN A 315 36.54 49.86 -32.96
C ASN A 315 37.02 51.20 -33.54
N ALA A 316 36.69 52.34 -32.90
CA ALA A 316 37.21 53.66 -33.29
C ALA A 316 38.72 53.81 -33.07
N ALA A 317 39.30 53.08 -32.11
CA ALA A 317 40.74 53.11 -31.82
C ALA A 317 41.61 52.34 -32.83
N LYS A 318 41.02 51.71 -33.86
CA LYS A 318 41.74 50.84 -34.83
C LYS A 318 41.94 51.43 -36.23
N THR A 319 41.60 52.69 -36.48
CA THR A 319 41.65 53.28 -37.83
C THR A 319 42.33 54.65 -37.90
N LYS A 320 43.64 54.66 -38.20
CA LYS A 320 44.30 55.69 -39.03
C LYS A 320 45.62 55.15 -39.63
N PRO A 321 46.18 55.74 -40.70
CA PRO A 321 46.04 55.09 -42.01
C PRO A 321 47.34 55.01 -42.83
N GLU A 322 47.52 54.00 -43.68
CA GLU A 322 48.51 54.13 -44.76
C GLU A 322 48.21 53.33 -46.05
N ILE A 323 48.06 54.12 -47.13
CA ILE A 323 48.55 53.98 -48.52
C ILE A 323 48.51 52.61 -49.22
N ALA A 324 48.01 52.65 -50.46
CA ALA A 324 47.90 51.51 -51.37
C ALA A 324 49.20 51.20 -52.12
N GLN A 325 49.45 49.91 -52.39
CA GLN A 325 49.99 49.42 -53.67
C GLN A 325 49.79 47.90 -53.85
N THR A 326 49.59 47.48 -55.10
CA THR A 326 49.47 46.10 -55.60
C THR A 326 50.75 45.74 -56.41
N PRO A 327 50.87 44.55 -57.04
CA PRO A 327 50.90 43.22 -56.41
C PRO A 327 52.15 42.37 -56.85
N GLN A 328 52.34 41.20 -56.22
CA GLN A 328 53.20 40.07 -56.63
C GLN A 328 54.75 40.23 -56.66
N GLN A 329 55.40 39.72 -55.60
CA GLN A 329 56.55 38.80 -55.66
C GLN A 329 56.51 37.96 -54.37
N GLN A 330 56.01 36.73 -54.42
CA GLN A 330 56.79 35.49 -54.59
C GLN A 330 57.88 35.23 -53.52
N LYS A 331 57.68 34.17 -52.71
CA LYS A 331 58.71 33.20 -52.22
C LYS A 331 59.88 33.80 -51.39
N ILE A 332 60.15 33.46 -50.12
CA ILE A 332 59.98 32.20 -49.36
C ILE A 332 59.95 32.51 -47.84
N ALA A 333 59.02 31.89 -47.10
CA ALA A 333 59.12 31.45 -45.69
C ALA A 333 57.73 30.91 -45.28
N GLN A 334 57.40 29.66 -45.59
CA GLN A 334 57.65 28.47 -44.77
C GLN A 334 56.91 28.42 -43.42
N ALA A 335 56.08 27.39 -43.29
CA ALA A 335 55.66 26.74 -42.05
C ALA A 335 55.00 27.57 -40.95
N GLN A 336 53.66 27.71 -41.01
CA GLN A 336 52.73 27.06 -40.06
C GLN A 336 51.27 27.26 -40.53
N ASN A 337 50.42 26.23 -40.34
CA ASN A 337 49.00 26.10 -40.74
C ASN A 337 48.65 25.32 -42.04
N GLN A 338 49.23 24.13 -42.14
CA GLN A 338 48.52 22.91 -42.57
C GLN A 338 48.46 21.99 -41.34
N LYS A 339 47.44 21.18 -41.03
CA LYS A 339 46.12 20.84 -41.60
C LYS A 339 45.16 20.61 -40.41
N PHE A 340 43.84 20.63 -40.63
CA PHE A 340 42.87 19.61 -40.14
C PHE A 340 41.42 20.04 -40.43
N ALA A 341 41.11 20.17 -41.73
CA ALA A 341 39.75 20.08 -42.25
C ALA A 341 39.83 19.40 -43.63
N GLN A 342 38.88 18.51 -43.91
CA GLN A 342 38.78 17.64 -45.09
C GLN A 342 39.66 16.36 -45.08
N GLN A 343 39.14 15.32 -45.75
CA GLN A 343 39.45 13.88 -45.60
C GLN A 343 38.83 13.27 -44.31
N LYS A 344 37.89 12.31 -44.36
CA LYS A 344 37.35 11.49 -45.47
C LYS A 344 35.86 11.17 -45.26
N GLN A 345 35.10 11.15 -46.36
CA GLN A 345 33.94 10.28 -46.51
C GLN A 345 34.20 9.30 -47.67
N GLU A 346 33.99 8.01 -47.38
CA GLU A 346 33.55 6.92 -48.25
C GLU A 346 34.26 6.59 -49.60
N LYS A 347 34.94 5.43 -49.60
CA LYS A 347 34.97 4.36 -50.65
C LYS A 347 35.98 3.27 -50.18
N VAL A 348 35.86 1.96 -50.42
CA VAL A 348 35.00 1.09 -51.28
C VAL A 348 34.68 -0.24 -50.54
N THR A 349 33.62 -0.94 -50.96
CA THR A 349 33.13 -2.27 -50.49
C THR A 349 33.78 -3.47 -51.22
N ALA A 350 33.52 -4.70 -50.73
CA ALA A 350 33.89 -6.05 -51.24
C ALA A 350 35.19 -6.63 -50.62
N GLN A 351 35.36 -7.96 -50.41
CA GLN A 351 34.70 -9.15 -50.96
C GLN A 351 34.83 -10.31 -49.91
N VAL A 352 33.77 -10.91 -49.34
CA VAL A 352 32.97 -12.09 -49.78
C VAL A 352 33.70 -13.46 -49.73
N LYS A 353 33.30 -14.31 -48.75
CA LYS A 353 33.37 -15.81 -48.70
C LYS A 353 34.79 -16.43 -48.69
N THR A 354 35.00 -17.71 -48.34
CA THR A 354 34.09 -18.78 -47.89
C THR A 354 34.26 -19.02 -46.36
N ASP A 355 33.96 -20.12 -45.66
CA ASP A 355 33.42 -21.45 -46.01
C ASP A 355 32.62 -22.08 -44.84
N ALA A 356 32.25 -23.37 -44.93
CA ALA A 356 31.48 -24.10 -43.92
C ALA A 356 31.97 -25.55 -43.69
N LYS A 357 31.45 -26.16 -42.60
CA LYS A 357 30.93 -27.55 -42.49
C LYS A 357 31.65 -28.53 -41.54
N SER A 358 30.98 -28.76 -40.40
CA SER A 358 30.68 -30.06 -39.75
C SER A 358 31.79 -31.04 -39.35
N THR A 359 31.79 -31.41 -38.07
CA THR A 359 31.68 -32.83 -37.65
C THR A 359 30.90 -32.96 -36.33
N GLN A 360 30.24 -34.11 -36.15
CA GLN A 360 29.54 -34.53 -34.93
C GLN A 360 30.50 -35.33 -34.02
N SER A 361 30.27 -35.41 -32.70
CA SER A 361 29.91 -36.68 -32.02
C SER A 361 29.85 -36.59 -30.48
N THR A 362 28.71 -36.99 -29.91
CA THR A 362 28.49 -37.83 -28.69
C THR A 362 29.35 -37.70 -27.41
N THR A 363 28.65 -37.46 -26.27
CA THR A 363 28.80 -38.11 -24.93
C THR A 363 30.16 -38.06 -24.20
N LYS A 364 30.29 -37.81 -22.89
CA LYS A 364 29.52 -38.30 -21.72
C LYS A 364 29.58 -37.31 -20.53
N LYS A 365 28.80 -37.64 -19.48
CA LYS A 365 29.03 -37.32 -18.05
C LYS A 365 30.50 -37.07 -17.69
N ASP A 366 30.75 -36.07 -16.83
CA ASP A 366 31.24 -36.32 -15.47
C ASP A 366 30.99 -35.12 -14.54
N GLU A 367 30.77 -35.44 -13.25
CA GLU A 367 30.61 -34.46 -12.17
C GLU A 367 32.00 -34.13 -11.61
N GLN A 368 32.46 -32.89 -11.75
CA GLN A 368 33.62 -32.40 -10.99
C GLN A 368 33.39 -31.03 -10.37
N GLU A 369 33.78 -30.96 -9.11
CA GLU A 369 33.61 -29.87 -8.16
C GLU A 369 34.48 -28.67 -8.54
N ILE A 370 33.87 -27.58 -9.01
CA ILE A 370 34.59 -26.34 -9.32
C ILE A 370 34.84 -25.58 -8.02
N VAL A 371 36.00 -25.83 -7.42
CA VAL A 371 36.56 -25.04 -6.33
C VAL A 371 36.85 -23.62 -6.84
N LEU A 372 35.99 -22.66 -6.50
CA LEU A 372 36.16 -21.26 -6.88
C LEU A 372 37.28 -20.61 -6.05
N ALA A 373 38.48 -20.57 -6.64
CA ALA A 373 39.59 -19.74 -6.17
C ALA A 373 39.18 -18.25 -6.11
N PRO A 374 39.77 -17.44 -5.21
CA PRO A 374 39.34 -16.05 -5.00
C PRO A 374 39.58 -15.19 -6.24
N VAL A 375 38.49 -14.64 -6.78
CA VAL A 375 38.54 -13.72 -7.92
C VAL A 375 39.31 -12.46 -7.52
N LYS A 376 40.44 -12.22 -8.20
CA LYS A 376 41.22 -10.99 -8.03
C LYS A 376 40.40 -9.78 -8.46
N THR A 377 40.49 -8.72 -7.67
CA THR A 377 39.90 -7.41 -7.93
C THR A 377 40.32 -6.84 -9.29
N ALA A 378 39.34 -6.52 -10.14
CA ALA A 378 39.56 -5.87 -11.42
C ALA A 378 38.66 -4.63 -11.58
N SER A 379 39.31 -3.50 -11.88
CA SER A 379 38.78 -2.28 -12.51
C SER A 379 37.48 -1.66 -11.97
N THR A 380 37.65 -0.59 -11.20
CA THR A 380 36.68 0.49 -11.03
C THR A 380 36.44 1.26 -12.34
N GLU A 381 35.29 1.07 -12.98
CA GLU A 381 34.57 2.00 -13.90
C GLU A 381 33.28 1.28 -14.36
N LYS A 382 32.07 1.85 -14.38
CA LYS A 382 31.61 3.25 -14.28
C LYS A 382 30.64 3.42 -13.10
N ILE A 383 30.79 4.48 -12.29
CA ILE A 383 29.67 4.93 -11.44
C ILE A 383 28.69 5.71 -12.33
N THR A 384 27.55 5.11 -12.58
CA THR A 384 26.45 5.69 -13.35
C THR A 384 25.70 6.69 -12.47
N SER A 385 25.14 7.76 -13.06
CA SER A 385 24.63 8.92 -12.30
C SER A 385 23.47 8.59 -11.34
N THR A 386 23.78 8.31 -10.08
CA THR A 386 22.85 8.28 -8.93
C THR A 386 22.15 9.63 -8.71
N LYS A 387 22.78 10.70 -9.19
CA LYS A 387 22.36 12.10 -9.01
C LYS A 387 20.94 12.34 -9.52
N GLY A 388 20.05 12.63 -8.58
CA GLY A 388 18.63 12.94 -8.85
C GLY A 388 17.65 11.80 -8.64
N LYS A 389 18.11 10.57 -8.38
CA LYS A 389 17.24 9.44 -7.99
C LYS A 389 16.57 9.70 -6.64
N VAL A 390 15.27 9.47 -6.58
CA VAL A 390 14.41 9.81 -5.43
C VAL A 390 14.10 8.57 -4.61
N ILE A 391 14.55 8.53 -3.36
CA ILE A 391 14.34 7.40 -2.45
C ILE A 391 13.40 7.85 -1.33
N VAL A 392 12.36 7.08 -1.06
CA VAL A 392 11.51 7.27 0.12
C VAL A 392 11.81 6.18 1.13
N LEU A 393 12.31 6.59 2.29
CA LEU A 393 12.51 5.74 3.44
C LEU A 393 11.30 5.86 4.37
N ASP A 394 10.70 4.73 4.69
CA ASP A 394 9.59 4.61 5.60
C ASP A 394 10.03 3.92 6.88
N ALA A 395 9.99 4.63 8.01
CA ALA A 395 10.26 4.06 9.31
C ALA A 395 8.93 3.51 9.88
N GLY A 396 8.84 2.19 10.07
CA GLY A 396 7.65 1.50 10.57
C GLY A 396 7.06 2.12 11.84
N HIS A 397 5.76 1.98 12.07
CA HIS A 397 5.06 2.44 13.30
C HIS A 397 5.22 3.95 13.57
N GLY A 398 5.20 4.35 14.84
CA GLY A 398 5.44 5.72 15.32
C GLY A 398 4.28 6.29 16.14
N GLY A 399 4.57 7.26 17.00
CA GLY A 399 3.57 7.90 17.88
C GLY A 399 2.97 6.89 18.86
N ASP A 400 1.64 6.77 18.82
CA ASP A 400 0.87 5.85 19.67
C ASP A 400 1.14 4.37 19.34
N ASP A 401 1.65 4.06 18.14
CA ASP A 401 2.05 2.71 17.72
C ASP A 401 3.54 2.48 18.03
N PRO A 402 3.90 1.62 19.00
CA PRO A 402 5.29 1.32 19.34
C PRO A 402 5.97 0.33 18.37
N GLY A 403 5.21 -0.37 17.53
CA GLY A 403 5.63 -1.64 16.92
C GLY A 403 5.88 -2.71 17.97
N ALA A 404 6.73 -3.67 17.64
CA ALA A 404 7.17 -4.70 18.56
C ALA A 404 8.00 -4.13 19.74
N ILE A 405 7.87 -4.78 20.90
CA ILE A 405 8.49 -4.35 22.17
C ILE A 405 9.26 -5.51 22.79
N ASN A 406 10.49 -5.22 23.24
CA ASN A 406 11.30 -6.12 24.05
C ASN A 406 11.87 -5.36 25.25
N GLY A 407 11.24 -5.47 26.42
CA GLY A 407 11.58 -4.65 27.58
C GLY A 407 11.38 -3.15 27.33
N SER A 408 12.45 -2.37 27.44
CA SER A 408 12.45 -0.93 27.09
C SER A 408 12.65 -0.65 25.60
N LEU A 409 13.11 -1.64 24.83
CA LEU A 409 13.35 -1.53 23.40
C LEU A 409 12.02 -1.52 22.64
N LYS A 410 11.84 -0.53 21.76
CA LYS A 410 10.65 -0.36 20.93
C LYS A 410 11.07 -0.22 19.47
N GLU A 411 10.46 -1.02 18.61
CA GLU A 411 10.74 -1.04 17.18
C GLU A 411 10.70 0.35 16.56
N LYS A 412 9.66 1.14 16.85
CA LYS A 412 9.51 2.51 16.29
C LYS A 412 10.72 3.42 16.49
N ASN A 413 11.53 3.20 17.53
CA ASN A 413 12.72 3.99 17.83
C ASN A 413 13.93 3.48 17.05
N VAL A 414 14.12 2.15 17.04
CA VAL A 414 15.16 1.45 16.28
C VAL A 414 15.05 1.78 14.79
N VAL A 415 13.88 1.57 14.19
CA VAL A 415 13.69 1.72 12.75
C VAL A 415 13.78 3.19 12.30
N LEU A 416 13.44 4.13 13.18
CA LEU A 416 13.68 5.56 12.94
C LEU A 416 15.18 5.88 12.92
N SER A 417 15.96 5.34 13.87
CA SER A 417 17.42 5.52 13.91
C SER A 417 18.08 4.96 12.64
N ILE A 418 17.73 3.72 12.25
CA ILE A 418 18.25 3.06 11.05
C ILE A 418 17.85 3.84 9.79
N ALA A 419 16.58 4.28 9.67
CA ALA A 419 16.13 5.09 8.54
C ALA A 419 16.92 6.40 8.42
N GLN A 420 17.13 7.11 9.53
CA GLN A 420 17.92 8.36 9.55
C GLN A 420 19.40 8.13 9.18
N LYS A 421 20.01 7.03 9.63
CA LYS A 421 21.38 6.63 9.26
C LYS A 421 21.46 6.31 7.76
N ALA A 422 20.57 5.46 7.25
CA ALA A 422 20.52 5.07 5.84
C ALA A 422 20.25 6.27 4.91
N GLY A 423 19.39 7.19 5.35
CA GLY A 423 19.13 8.40 4.58
C GLY A 423 20.31 9.36 4.53
N LYS A 424 21.14 9.45 5.58
CA LYS A 424 22.42 10.20 5.53
C LYS A 424 23.41 9.55 4.56
N GLU A 425 23.58 8.23 4.61
CA GLU A 425 24.42 7.47 3.68
C GLU A 425 24.00 7.71 2.22
N LEU A 426 22.71 7.57 1.91
CA LEU A 426 22.15 7.81 0.58
C LEU A 426 22.30 9.28 0.13
N GLN A 427 22.07 10.25 1.03
CA GLN A 427 22.28 11.67 0.72
C GLN A 427 23.74 11.96 0.37
N GLY A 428 24.70 11.36 1.09
CA GLY A 428 26.14 11.45 0.78
C GLY A 428 26.51 10.89 -0.59
N ARG A 429 25.75 9.92 -1.10
CA ARG A 429 25.91 9.30 -2.44
C ARG A 429 25.15 10.04 -3.56
N GLY A 430 24.52 11.18 -3.25
CA GLY A 430 23.82 12.03 -4.22
C GLY A 430 22.34 11.68 -4.47
N TYR A 431 21.75 10.77 -3.69
CA TYR A 431 20.32 10.48 -3.74
C TYR A 431 19.48 11.58 -3.09
N LYS A 432 18.27 11.79 -3.64
CA LYS A 432 17.27 12.67 -3.05
C LYS A 432 16.38 11.87 -2.11
N VAL A 433 16.70 11.91 -0.82
CA VAL A 433 15.98 11.14 0.21
C VAL A 433 14.81 11.92 0.81
N TYR A 434 13.65 11.28 0.89
CA TYR A 434 12.49 11.72 1.67
C TYR A 434 12.14 10.67 2.73
N TYR A 435 11.54 11.11 3.84
CA TYR A 435 11.10 10.23 4.93
C TYR A 435 9.58 10.34 5.09
N THR A 436 8.88 9.23 5.31
CA THR A 436 7.45 9.26 5.70
C THR A 436 7.27 9.90 7.08
N ARG A 437 8.22 9.62 7.99
CA ARG A 437 8.40 10.33 9.27
C ARG A 437 9.89 10.51 9.57
N SER A 438 10.27 11.70 10.02
CA SER A 438 11.63 12.02 10.52
C SER A 438 11.69 12.18 12.03
N LYS A 439 10.55 12.01 12.72
CA LYS A 439 10.37 12.12 14.18
C LYS A 439 9.44 10.99 14.65
N ASP A 440 9.25 10.89 15.97
CA ASP A 440 8.25 9.98 16.55
C ASP A 440 6.82 10.51 16.31
N LYS A 441 6.16 10.01 15.25
CA LYS A 441 4.80 10.36 14.86
C LYS A 441 4.15 9.16 14.15
N PHE A 442 2.90 8.87 14.45
CA PHE A 442 2.10 7.89 13.73
C PHE A 442 1.80 8.34 12.30
N ILE A 443 1.96 7.43 11.34
CA ILE A 443 1.54 7.57 9.94
C ILE A 443 0.75 6.31 9.59
N ASN A 444 -0.50 6.47 9.12
CA ASN A 444 -1.34 5.37 8.65
C ASN A 444 -0.71 4.68 7.44
N LEU A 445 -0.90 3.37 7.30
CA LEU A 445 -0.24 2.53 6.29
C LEU A 445 -0.43 3.03 4.84
N ARG A 446 -1.62 3.54 4.49
CA ARG A 446 -1.91 4.05 3.14
C ARG A 446 -1.23 5.38 2.85
N ASP A 447 -1.09 6.24 3.85
CA ASP A 447 -0.42 7.54 3.69
C ASP A 447 1.08 7.37 3.39
N ARG A 448 1.70 6.25 3.79
CA ARG A 448 3.12 5.94 3.54
C ARG A 448 3.41 5.77 2.05
N THR A 449 2.66 4.91 1.34
CA THR A 449 2.82 4.74 -0.11
C THR A 449 2.25 5.90 -0.90
N LYS A 450 1.17 6.53 -0.43
CA LYS A 450 0.66 7.77 -1.04
C LYS A 450 1.72 8.87 -1.03
N TYR A 451 2.40 9.09 0.10
CA TYR A 451 3.49 10.04 0.20
C TYR A 451 4.63 9.72 -0.77
N ALA A 452 4.98 8.44 -0.93
CA ALA A 452 6.00 8.03 -1.88
C ALA A 452 5.62 8.34 -3.34
N ASN A 453 4.35 8.10 -3.70
CA ASN A 453 3.79 8.45 -5.00
C ASN A 453 3.78 9.96 -5.23
N ASP A 454 3.39 10.76 -4.22
CA ASP A 454 3.38 12.22 -4.25
C ASP A 454 4.79 12.82 -4.44
N LYS A 455 5.85 12.08 -4.09
CA LYS A 455 7.25 12.45 -4.35
C LYS A 455 7.80 11.93 -5.68
N ALA A 456 7.02 11.17 -6.45
CA ALA A 456 7.46 10.45 -7.64
C ALA A 456 8.76 9.65 -7.37
N ALA A 457 8.78 8.90 -6.26
CA ALA A 457 9.97 8.17 -5.85
C ALA A 457 10.36 7.08 -6.87
N ASP A 458 11.66 6.92 -7.12
CA ASP A 458 12.21 5.79 -7.87
C ASP A 458 12.13 4.49 -7.05
N LEU A 459 12.28 4.57 -5.71
CA LEU A 459 12.20 3.42 -4.79
C LEU A 459 11.48 3.78 -3.48
N PHE A 460 10.76 2.81 -2.92
CA PHE A 460 10.18 2.88 -1.58
C PHE A 460 10.73 1.75 -0.70
N ILE A 461 11.36 2.09 0.42
CA ILE A 461 11.90 1.13 1.38
C ILE A 461 11.20 1.36 2.72
N SER A 462 10.40 0.39 3.17
CA SER A 462 9.90 0.35 4.55
C SER A 462 10.88 -0.43 5.43
N ILE A 463 11.14 0.06 6.64
CA ILE A 463 12.12 -0.49 7.58
C ILE A 463 11.40 -0.86 8.87
N HIS A 464 11.49 -2.14 9.22
CA HIS A 464 10.84 -2.80 10.35
C HIS A 464 11.86 -3.67 11.14
N ALA A 465 11.48 -4.14 12.32
CA ALA A 465 12.26 -5.04 13.17
C ALA A 465 11.37 -6.14 13.79
N ASN A 466 11.12 -7.15 12.97
CA ASN A 466 10.27 -8.33 13.14
C ASN A 466 10.08 -8.87 14.57
N ALA A 467 8.92 -9.48 14.80
CA ALA A 467 8.55 -10.10 16.07
C ALA A 467 8.17 -11.56 15.89
N ALA A 468 8.65 -12.40 16.80
CA ALA A 468 8.15 -13.76 16.92
C ALA A 468 6.69 -13.76 17.44
N PRO A 469 5.82 -14.65 16.95
CA PRO A 469 4.39 -14.66 17.30
C PRO A 469 4.10 -15.06 18.75
N ASN A 470 5.10 -15.56 19.49
CA ASN A 470 5.03 -15.89 20.91
C ASN A 470 6.43 -16.06 21.52
N LYS A 471 6.50 -16.09 22.86
CA LYS A 471 7.75 -16.21 23.64
C LYS A 471 8.56 -17.48 23.31
N THR A 472 7.91 -18.60 23.01
CA THR A 472 8.59 -19.85 22.63
C THR A 472 9.31 -19.73 21.29
N LYS A 473 8.71 -19.01 20.32
CA LYS A 473 9.33 -18.74 19.03
C LYS A 473 10.39 -17.65 19.07
N ALA A 474 10.32 -16.73 20.04
CA ALA A 474 11.28 -15.62 20.19
C ALA A 474 12.75 -16.09 20.29
N ALA A 475 13.03 -17.22 20.94
CA ALA A 475 14.38 -17.77 21.06
C ALA A 475 14.86 -18.61 19.86
N THR A 476 14.09 -18.64 18.75
CA THR A 476 14.41 -19.49 17.58
C THR A 476 14.18 -18.78 16.23
N MET A 477 13.29 -17.80 16.17
CA MET A 477 13.10 -16.97 14.98
C MET A 477 14.11 -15.83 14.99
N HIS A 478 14.97 -15.82 13.99
CA HIS A 478 16.05 -14.87 13.81
C HIS A 478 16.28 -14.61 12.30
N GLY A 479 17.06 -13.57 12.02
CA GLY A 479 17.58 -13.25 10.70
C GLY A 479 16.93 -12.06 10.01
N ILE A 480 17.75 -11.39 9.21
CA ILE A 480 17.36 -10.25 8.37
C ILE A 480 16.50 -10.78 7.22
N GLU A 481 15.36 -10.16 6.93
CA GLU A 481 14.45 -10.59 5.86
C GLU A 481 14.02 -9.39 4.99
N THR A 482 14.06 -9.53 3.67
CA THR A 482 13.56 -8.49 2.77
C THR A 482 12.36 -8.98 1.98
N PHE A 483 11.23 -8.29 2.15
CA PHE A 483 9.94 -8.67 1.59
C PHE A 483 9.52 -7.79 0.41
N PHE A 484 8.85 -8.39 -0.57
CA PHE A 484 8.13 -7.67 -1.62
C PHE A 484 6.65 -8.08 -1.69
N LEU A 485 5.83 -7.19 -2.26
CA LEU A 485 4.38 -7.37 -2.35
C LEU A 485 4.00 -8.49 -3.35
N SER A 486 3.46 -9.58 -2.82
CA SER A 486 2.96 -10.76 -3.58
C SER A 486 2.00 -11.55 -2.67
N PRO A 487 1.07 -12.39 -3.17
CA PRO A 487 0.32 -13.28 -2.29
C PRO A 487 1.27 -14.31 -1.67
N ALA A 488 1.36 -14.34 -0.34
CA ALA A 488 2.30 -15.16 0.41
C ALA A 488 2.18 -16.66 0.08
N ARG A 489 3.33 -17.33 -0.11
CA ARG A 489 3.43 -18.79 -0.27
C ARG A 489 3.85 -19.56 0.98
N SER A 490 4.25 -18.89 2.06
CA SER A 490 4.69 -19.55 3.31
C SER A 490 3.93 -19.05 4.53
N GLU A 491 3.78 -19.92 5.55
CA GLU A 491 3.13 -19.55 6.80
C GLU A 491 3.94 -18.50 7.59
N ARG A 492 5.28 -18.50 7.47
CA ARG A 492 6.16 -17.43 8.00
C ARG A 492 5.81 -16.08 7.37
N SER A 493 5.71 -16.02 6.04
CA SER A 493 5.30 -14.81 5.30
C SER A 493 3.90 -14.33 5.68
N LYS A 494 2.94 -15.25 5.86
CA LYS A 494 1.58 -14.89 6.28
C LYS A 494 1.56 -14.32 7.69
N ASN A 495 2.28 -14.94 8.63
CA ASN A 495 2.31 -14.52 10.03
C ASN A 495 3.00 -13.17 10.21
N ALA A 496 4.11 -12.91 9.50
CA ALA A 496 4.77 -11.60 9.50
C ALA A 496 3.81 -10.51 8.97
N ALA A 497 3.22 -10.71 7.79
CA ALA A 497 2.22 -9.77 7.25
C ALA A 497 1.00 -9.60 8.17
N ALA A 498 0.54 -10.66 8.83
CA ALA A 498 -0.57 -10.60 9.78
C ALA A 498 -0.20 -9.96 11.13
N LEU A 499 1.09 -9.78 11.45
CA LEU A 499 1.53 -8.97 12.60
C LEU A 499 1.51 -7.49 12.21
N GLU A 500 2.19 -7.13 11.12
CA GLU A 500 2.32 -5.73 10.68
C GLU A 500 0.99 -5.10 10.26
N ASN A 501 0.13 -5.86 9.58
CA ASN A 501 -1.17 -5.38 9.13
C ASN A 501 -2.18 -5.15 10.29
N LYS A 502 -1.90 -5.55 11.55
CA LYS A 502 -2.83 -5.35 12.68
C LYS A 502 -3.06 -3.88 13.05
N SER A 503 -2.15 -3.00 12.66
CA SER A 503 -2.16 -1.58 13.04
C SER A 503 -3.32 -0.76 12.43
N ASP A 504 -3.83 -1.14 11.25
CA ASP A 504 -4.83 -0.35 10.49
C ASP A 504 -6.04 -1.17 9.99
N ILE A 505 -6.89 -1.61 10.93
CA ILE A 505 -8.10 -2.41 10.64
C ILE A 505 -9.15 -1.63 9.80
N GLU A 506 -9.18 -0.28 9.83
CA GLU A 506 -10.23 0.52 9.18
C GLU A 506 -10.20 0.52 7.63
N GLU A 507 -9.12 0.06 6.98
CA GLU A 507 -8.92 0.21 5.52
C GLU A 507 -8.90 -1.10 4.70
N MET A 508 -9.34 -2.23 5.28
CA MET A 508 -9.24 -3.55 4.63
C MET A 508 -9.86 -3.63 3.21
N ASN A 509 -10.92 -2.85 2.93
CA ASN A 509 -11.54 -2.75 1.59
C ASN A 509 -10.73 -1.93 0.56
N TYR A 510 -9.93 -0.96 1.02
CA TYR A 510 -9.01 -0.22 0.15
C TYR A 510 -7.79 -1.09 -0.16
N PHE A 511 -7.22 -1.73 0.87
CA PHE A 511 -6.07 -2.60 0.73
C PHE A 511 -6.35 -3.81 -0.15
N SER A 512 -7.52 -4.46 -0.04
CA SER A 512 -7.88 -5.58 -0.91
C SER A 512 -7.87 -5.18 -2.39
N LYS A 513 -8.67 -4.17 -2.78
CA LYS A 513 -8.74 -3.66 -4.17
C LYS A 513 -7.36 -3.26 -4.72
N GLN A 514 -6.56 -2.55 -3.93
CA GLN A 514 -5.24 -2.10 -4.36
C GLN A 514 -4.21 -3.23 -4.38
N THR A 515 -4.28 -4.20 -3.47
CA THR A 515 -3.41 -5.39 -3.46
C THR A 515 -3.59 -6.17 -4.77
N PHE A 516 -4.84 -6.38 -5.19
CA PHE A 516 -5.16 -6.99 -6.49
C PHE A 516 -4.60 -6.19 -7.67
N LEU A 517 -4.81 -4.87 -7.72
CA LEU A 517 -4.25 -4.02 -8.78
C LEU A 517 -2.71 -4.06 -8.83
N ASN A 518 -2.05 -4.16 -7.68
CA ASN A 518 -0.60 -4.32 -7.61
C ASN A 518 -0.13 -5.69 -8.10
N PHE A 519 -0.89 -6.77 -7.83
CA PHE A 519 -0.57 -8.11 -8.35
C PHE A 519 -0.72 -8.24 -9.86
N LEU A 520 -1.57 -7.42 -10.50
CA LEU A 520 -1.64 -7.33 -11.96
C LEU A 520 -0.41 -6.64 -12.58
N ASN A 521 0.35 -5.85 -11.81
CA ASN A 521 1.57 -5.20 -12.29
C ASN A 521 2.80 -6.13 -12.11
N ARG A 522 2.93 -7.09 -13.04
CA ARG A 522 4.01 -8.08 -13.06
C ARG A 522 5.41 -7.45 -13.14
N GLU A 523 5.56 -6.34 -13.86
CA GLU A 523 6.84 -5.63 -14.00
C GLU A 523 7.30 -5.05 -12.64
N LYS A 524 6.40 -4.39 -11.92
CA LYS A 524 6.67 -3.90 -10.56
C LYS A 524 7.06 -5.04 -9.62
N ILE A 525 6.37 -6.18 -9.64
CA ILE A 525 6.71 -7.33 -8.79
C ILE A 525 8.13 -7.84 -9.09
N ILE A 526 8.50 -7.95 -10.37
CA ILE A 526 9.86 -8.36 -10.77
C ILE A 526 10.90 -7.34 -10.30
N ALA A 527 10.63 -6.04 -10.46
CA ALA A 527 11.53 -4.97 -10.03
C ALA A 527 11.70 -4.93 -8.50
N SER A 528 10.60 -5.04 -7.74
CA SER A 528 10.64 -5.18 -6.28
C SER A 528 11.40 -6.43 -5.82
N ASN A 529 11.26 -7.56 -6.51
CA ASN A 529 12.00 -8.78 -6.17
C ASN A 529 13.51 -8.62 -6.41
N LYS A 530 13.91 -8.03 -7.55
CA LYS A 530 15.32 -7.66 -7.79
C LYS A 530 15.87 -6.75 -6.69
N LEU A 531 15.13 -5.69 -6.35
CA LEU A 531 15.48 -4.76 -5.27
C LEU A 531 15.63 -5.49 -3.93
N ALA A 532 14.73 -6.41 -3.61
CA ALA A 532 14.80 -7.20 -2.39
C ALA A 532 16.06 -8.07 -2.33
N ILE A 533 16.47 -8.69 -3.44
CA ILE A 533 17.69 -9.51 -3.54
C ILE A 533 18.95 -8.66 -3.33
N ASP A 534 19.03 -7.50 -3.99
CA ASP A 534 20.20 -6.62 -3.87
C ASP A 534 20.30 -6.01 -2.47
N VAL A 535 19.18 -5.55 -1.88
CA VAL A 535 19.13 -5.06 -0.49
C VAL A 535 19.48 -6.16 0.52
N GLN A 536 18.87 -7.35 0.41
CA GLN A 536 19.13 -8.47 1.33
C GLN A 536 20.62 -8.82 1.38
N ARG A 537 21.25 -8.96 0.21
CA ARG A 537 22.65 -9.38 0.08
C ARG A 537 23.60 -8.38 0.73
N GLU A 538 23.47 -7.09 0.42
CA GLU A 538 24.40 -6.07 0.91
C GLU A 538 24.16 -5.73 2.39
N VAL A 539 22.89 -5.70 2.85
CA VAL A 539 22.56 -5.54 4.27
C VAL A 539 23.15 -6.68 5.10
N LEU A 540 22.99 -7.93 4.67
CA LEU A 540 23.56 -9.10 5.34
C LEU A 540 25.09 -9.07 5.35
N ALA A 541 25.73 -8.71 4.24
CA ALA A 541 27.19 -8.64 4.14
C ALA A 541 27.77 -7.59 5.10
N ARG A 542 27.15 -6.41 5.20
CA ARG A 542 27.55 -5.39 6.18
C ARG A 542 27.25 -5.79 7.61
N ALA A 543 26.08 -6.37 7.89
CA ALA A 543 25.75 -6.88 9.22
C ALA A 543 26.77 -7.92 9.73
N LYS A 544 27.16 -8.89 8.88
CA LYS A 544 28.18 -9.90 9.18
C LYS A 544 29.57 -9.32 9.44
N SER A 545 29.90 -8.16 8.84
CA SER A 545 31.17 -7.47 9.10
C SER A 545 31.27 -6.86 10.50
N VAL A 546 30.14 -6.68 11.21
CA VAL A 546 30.09 -6.20 12.60
C VAL A 546 29.80 -7.33 13.59
N SER A 547 29.01 -8.33 13.20
CA SER A 547 28.67 -9.48 14.05
C SER A 547 28.49 -10.75 13.23
N SER A 548 29.29 -11.78 13.51
CA SER A 548 29.15 -13.11 12.91
C SER A 548 27.83 -13.82 13.25
N LYS A 549 27.11 -13.35 14.29
CA LYS A 549 25.74 -13.82 14.62
C LYS A 549 24.68 -13.33 13.62
N ALA A 550 24.97 -12.33 12.77
CA ALA A 550 24.03 -11.82 11.78
C ALA A 550 23.65 -12.91 10.77
N SER A 551 22.36 -13.25 10.72
CA SER A 551 21.85 -14.42 10.01
C SER A 551 20.94 -14.05 8.83
N ASP A 552 20.87 -14.94 7.84
CA ASP A 552 20.09 -14.73 6.63
C ASP A 552 18.70 -15.33 6.76
N GLY A 553 17.68 -14.48 6.85
CA GLY A 553 16.28 -14.90 6.74
C GLY A 553 15.78 -14.97 5.29
N GLY A 554 16.53 -14.42 4.33
CA GLY A 554 16.28 -14.47 2.89
C GLY A 554 15.27 -13.46 2.36
N VAL A 555 15.12 -13.43 1.03
CA VAL A 555 14.08 -12.67 0.33
C VAL A 555 12.76 -13.43 0.34
N ARG A 556 11.66 -12.71 0.59
CA ARG A 556 10.32 -13.31 0.71
C ARG A 556 9.24 -12.49 0.04
N GLU A 557 8.12 -13.16 -0.21
CA GLU A 557 6.94 -12.57 -0.84
C GLU A 557 5.79 -12.57 0.18
N ALA A 558 5.08 -11.44 0.33
CA ALA A 558 4.04 -11.29 1.35
C ALA A 558 3.05 -10.13 1.09
N PRO A 559 1.79 -10.22 1.58
CA PRO A 559 0.75 -9.20 1.38
C PRO A 559 0.82 -8.08 2.44
N PHE A 560 1.97 -7.42 2.58
CA PHE A 560 2.14 -6.29 3.49
C PHE A 560 1.38 -5.05 2.99
N TRP A 561 0.47 -4.53 3.81
CA TRP A 561 -0.35 -3.35 3.46
C TRP A 561 0.49 -2.09 3.26
N VAL A 562 1.63 -1.94 3.95
CA VAL A 562 2.58 -0.84 3.76
C VAL A 562 3.22 -0.80 2.36
N LEU A 563 3.16 -1.89 1.58
CA LEU A 563 3.66 -1.92 0.20
C LEU A 563 2.56 -1.70 -0.85
N VAL A 564 1.30 -1.66 -0.42
CA VAL A 564 0.12 -1.58 -1.28
C VAL A 564 -0.09 -0.15 -1.75
N GLY A 565 -0.33 0.01 -3.05
CA GLY A 565 -0.56 1.31 -3.69
C GLY A 565 0.70 2.08 -4.08
N ALA A 566 1.90 1.61 -3.74
CA ALA A 566 3.15 2.17 -4.25
C ALA A 566 3.21 2.04 -5.80
N LEU A 567 3.59 3.09 -6.51
CA LEU A 567 3.69 3.10 -7.98
C LEU A 567 5.09 2.77 -8.51
N MET A 568 6.06 2.62 -7.61
CA MET A 568 7.46 2.29 -7.86
C MET A 568 7.83 0.92 -7.24
N PRO A 569 9.02 0.36 -7.54
CA PRO A 569 9.55 -0.78 -6.81
C PRO A 569 9.62 -0.48 -5.30
N ALA A 570 9.01 -1.38 -4.54
CA ALA A 570 8.76 -1.23 -3.11
C ALA A 570 9.13 -2.52 -2.36
N VAL A 571 9.83 -2.39 -1.23
CA VAL A 571 10.20 -3.50 -0.33
C VAL A 571 10.02 -3.12 1.15
N LEU A 572 9.88 -4.13 2.00
CA LEU A 572 9.93 -4.02 3.46
C LEU A 572 11.16 -4.80 3.94
N LEU A 573 12.09 -4.12 4.61
CA LEU A 573 13.28 -4.70 5.22
C LEU A 573 13.04 -4.91 6.72
N GLU A 574 13.01 -6.17 7.14
CA GLU A 574 13.11 -6.59 8.53
C GLU A 574 14.58 -6.71 8.91
N VAL A 575 15.05 -5.87 9.84
CA VAL A 575 16.47 -5.82 10.21
C VAL A 575 16.94 -6.93 11.17
N GLY A 576 16.05 -7.91 11.43
CA GLY A 576 16.20 -8.98 12.42
C GLY A 576 15.05 -8.96 13.44
N TYR A 577 15.03 -9.94 14.35
CA TYR A 577 13.92 -10.14 15.28
C TYR A 577 14.14 -9.39 16.60
N ILE A 578 13.44 -8.27 16.80
CA ILE A 578 13.60 -7.43 18.02
C ILE A 578 13.21 -8.18 19.30
N THR A 579 12.33 -9.18 19.19
CA THR A 579 11.91 -10.06 20.28
C THR A 579 12.91 -11.16 20.62
N HIS A 580 13.87 -11.45 19.74
CA HIS A 580 14.92 -12.44 20.01
C HIS A 580 15.93 -11.85 21.02
N PRO A 581 16.40 -12.60 22.03
CA PRO A 581 17.37 -12.09 23.00
C PRO A 581 18.63 -11.50 22.34
N ASP A 582 19.38 -12.30 21.58
CA ASP A 582 20.61 -11.84 20.90
C ASP A 582 20.36 -10.77 19.83
N GLU A 583 19.38 -10.95 18.93
CA GLU A 583 19.16 -9.97 17.86
C GLU A 583 18.59 -8.65 18.40
N GLY A 584 17.76 -8.66 19.44
CA GLY A 584 17.26 -7.43 20.06
C GLY A 584 18.39 -6.53 20.59
N GLU A 585 19.37 -7.11 21.27
CA GLU A 585 20.57 -6.39 21.71
C GLU A 585 21.42 -5.90 20.51
N LEU A 586 21.62 -6.77 19.52
CA LEU A 586 22.42 -6.47 18.33
C LEU A 586 21.79 -5.34 17.49
N ILE A 587 20.48 -5.38 17.27
CA ILE A 587 19.69 -4.38 16.55
C ILE A 587 19.71 -3.02 17.28
N ASN A 588 19.79 -3.02 18.61
CA ASN A 588 19.92 -1.79 19.40
C ASN A 588 21.35 -1.19 19.35
N ASN A 589 22.36 -1.94 18.89
CA ASN A 589 23.74 -1.46 18.83
C ASN A 589 23.95 -0.43 17.71
N SER A 590 24.46 0.76 18.03
CA SER A 590 24.67 1.82 17.02
C SER A 590 25.54 1.37 15.84
N LYS A 591 26.66 0.68 16.07
CA LYS A 591 27.58 0.24 15.00
C LYS A 591 26.91 -0.76 14.06
N TYR A 592 26.06 -1.63 14.61
CA TYR A 592 25.26 -2.56 13.80
C TYR A 592 24.22 -1.81 12.97
N GLN A 593 23.52 -0.82 13.55
CA GLN A 593 22.61 0.06 12.81
C GLN A 593 23.33 0.85 11.70
N ASP A 594 24.56 1.30 11.93
CA ASP A 594 25.38 1.97 10.90
C ASP A 594 25.74 1.00 9.76
N ALA A 595 26.06 -0.26 10.08
CA ALA A 595 26.32 -1.29 9.08
C ALA A 595 25.06 -1.67 8.27
N LEU A 596 23.91 -1.85 8.93
CA LEU A 596 22.61 -2.06 8.26
C LEU A 596 22.27 -0.90 7.33
N ALA A 597 22.43 0.33 7.79
CA ALA A 597 22.20 1.54 7.01
C ALA A 597 23.10 1.63 5.77
N LYS A 598 24.39 1.35 5.93
CA LYS A 598 25.35 1.31 4.83
C LYS A 598 25.02 0.20 3.83
N GLY A 599 24.65 -0.99 4.32
CA GLY A 599 24.28 -2.13 3.47
C GLY A 599 22.99 -1.88 2.69
N LEU A 600 22.02 -1.16 3.25
CA LEU A 600 20.83 -0.72 2.52
C LEU A 600 21.20 0.25 1.39
N ALA A 601 22.11 1.20 1.65
CA ALA A 601 22.59 2.13 0.62
C ALA A 601 23.40 1.41 -0.48
N ASP A 602 24.26 0.45 -0.11
CA ASP A 602 25.01 -0.39 -1.04
C ASP A 602 24.06 -1.24 -1.93
N GLY A 603 23.02 -1.85 -1.34
CA GLY A 603 22.01 -2.62 -2.09
C GLY A 603 21.18 -1.77 -3.07
N ILE A 604 20.93 -0.50 -2.73
CA ILE A 604 20.28 0.47 -3.62
C ILE A 604 21.20 0.85 -4.79
N ASP A 605 22.50 1.07 -4.54
CA ASP A 605 23.48 1.32 -5.61
C ASP A 605 23.56 0.14 -6.58
N VAL A 606 23.68 -1.09 -6.06
CA VAL A 606 23.74 -2.29 -6.90
C VAL A 606 22.43 -2.51 -7.67
N TYR A 607 21.28 -2.24 -7.06
CA TYR A 607 20.01 -2.27 -7.77
C TYR A 607 20.01 -1.32 -8.98
N PHE A 608 20.46 -0.07 -8.83
CA PHE A 608 20.49 0.87 -9.95
C PHE A 608 21.58 0.58 -11.00
N SER A 609 22.71 -0.03 -10.63
CA SER A 609 23.68 -0.51 -11.63
C SER A 609 23.13 -1.69 -12.44
N ASN A 610 22.30 -2.54 -11.85
CA ASN A 610 21.72 -3.75 -12.47
C ASN A 610 20.48 -3.49 -13.36
N GLN A 611 20.07 -2.23 -13.55
CA GLN A 611 18.92 -1.83 -14.40
C GLN A 611 19.35 -1.14 -15.70
N GLN A 612 20.63 -1.28 -16.06
CA GLN A 612 21.24 -0.81 -17.31
C GLN A 612 21.62 -2.00 -18.19
#